data_AF-A0A166Z6R7-F1
#
_entry.id   AF-A0A166Z6R7-F1
#
_cell.length_a   1.000
_cell.length_b   1.000
_cell.length_c   1.000
_cell.angle_alpha   90.00
_cell.angle_beta   90.00
_cell.angle_gamma   90.00
#
_symmetry.space_group_name_H-M   'P 1'
#
loop_
_entity.id
_entity.type
_entity.pdbx_description
1 polymer ?
#
loop_
_entity_poly.entity_id
_entity_poly.type
_entity_poly.pdbx_seq_one_letter_code
_entity_poly.pdbx_strand_id
1 'polypeptide(L)'
;MLTLSLLLGAAAGVNAILGGEVIGVKVAEGEYICADDCAYNGVFFGQTGFYCRLEEAVGRVTPDGTDDTWFPYQCAGAELANGYTERPRREGEEPRQCDPANGESDCLSNKSLGGPKNPKTIEWSEIAEQLKKAKSQDEQGSPEKTCPEKPINGTA
;
A
#
# COMPACT_ATOMS: atom_id res chain seq x y z
N MET A 1 -32.13 19.50 -17.59
CA MET A 1 -31.34 18.25 -17.53
C MET A 1 -30.44 18.34 -16.31
N LEU A 2 -30.68 17.48 -15.32
CA LEU A 2 -29.88 17.39 -14.09
C LEU A 2 -28.52 16.80 -14.46
N THR A 3 -27.48 17.63 -14.54
CA THR A 3 -26.11 17.17 -14.67
C THR A 3 -25.73 16.53 -13.36
N LEU A 4 -25.73 15.20 -13.36
CA LEU A 4 -25.25 14.34 -12.31
C LEU A 4 -23.82 14.79 -11.95
N SER A 5 -23.68 15.46 -10.82
CA SER A 5 -22.39 15.76 -10.21
C SER A 5 -21.73 14.43 -9.86
N LEU A 6 -20.92 13.93 -10.79
CA LEU A 6 -19.93 12.90 -10.50
C LEU A 6 -18.95 13.50 -9.50
N LEU A 7 -19.25 13.28 -8.23
CA LEU A 7 -18.33 13.34 -7.12
C LEU A 7 -17.21 12.34 -7.41
N LEU A 8 -16.22 12.74 -8.21
CA LEU A 8 -14.91 12.13 -8.18
C LEU A 8 -14.33 12.47 -6.81
N GLY A 9 -14.64 11.62 -5.84
CA GLY A 9 -13.81 11.44 -4.65
C GLY A 9 -12.48 10.87 -5.09
N ALA A 10 -11.67 11.66 -5.78
CA ALA A 10 -10.25 11.44 -5.83
C ALA A 10 -9.76 11.81 -4.43
N ALA A 11 -9.60 10.80 -3.57
CA ALA A 11 -8.59 10.88 -2.54
C ALA A 11 -7.26 11.03 -3.28
N ALA A 12 -6.94 12.27 -3.67
CA ALA A 12 -5.61 12.67 -4.10
C ALA A 12 -4.76 12.80 -2.82
N GLY A 13 -4.60 11.68 -2.11
CA GLY A 13 -3.51 11.46 -1.18
C GLY A 13 -2.46 10.68 -1.97
N VAL A 14 -1.20 11.04 -1.81
CA VAL A 14 -0.12 10.38 -2.52
C VAL A 14 0.04 9.03 -1.83
N ASN A 15 -0.19 7.90 -2.52
CA ASN A 15 -0.08 6.57 -1.92
C ASN A 15 1.29 6.43 -1.24
N ALA A 16 1.29 6.27 0.09
CA ALA A 16 2.51 6.18 0.86
C ALA A 16 3.06 4.75 0.82
N ILE A 17 3.79 4.43 -0.23
CA ILE A 17 4.55 3.17 -0.29
C ILE A 17 5.78 3.32 0.60
N LEU A 18 5.86 2.50 1.64
CA LEU A 18 6.98 2.49 2.58
C LEU A 18 7.71 1.15 2.52
N GLY A 19 8.97 1.12 2.95
CA GLY A 19 9.77 -0.10 2.99
C GLY A 19 10.52 -0.39 1.68
N GLY A 20 10.49 -1.65 1.25
CA GLY A 20 11.31 -2.22 0.16
C GLY A 20 12.45 -3.12 0.65
N GLU A 21 12.55 -3.31 1.98
CA GLU A 21 13.56 -4.16 2.63
C GLU A 21 13.01 -4.99 3.80
N VAL A 22 11.74 -4.78 4.18
CA VAL A 22 11.12 -5.41 5.36
C VAL A 22 10.78 -6.86 5.06
N ILE A 23 11.12 -7.76 5.96
CA ILE A 23 10.85 -9.20 5.80
C ILE A 23 10.10 -9.80 6.98
N GLY A 24 10.23 -9.15 8.12
CA GLY A 24 9.64 -9.52 9.37
C GLY A 24 9.26 -8.25 10.10
N VAL A 25 8.15 -8.29 10.82
CA VAL A 25 7.78 -7.25 11.74
C VAL A 25 7.63 -7.87 13.12
N LYS A 26 8.41 -7.38 14.07
CA LYS A 26 8.28 -7.78 15.47
C LYS A 26 7.05 -7.08 16.05
N VAL A 27 6.06 -7.87 16.46
CA VAL A 27 4.79 -7.36 17.02
C VAL A 27 4.78 -7.43 18.54
N ALA A 28 5.52 -8.39 19.11
CA ALA A 28 5.79 -8.50 20.54
C ALA A 28 7.12 -9.24 20.78
N GLU A 29 7.50 -9.41 22.04
CA GLU A 29 8.70 -10.18 22.38
C GLU A 29 8.53 -11.65 21.96
N GLY A 30 9.36 -12.10 21.01
CA GLY A 30 9.29 -13.45 20.46
C GLY A 30 8.22 -13.68 19.38
N GLU A 31 7.37 -12.68 19.08
CA GLU A 31 6.31 -12.78 18.08
C GLU A 31 6.61 -11.89 16.87
N TYR A 32 6.59 -12.51 15.69
CA TYR A 32 6.88 -11.86 14.42
C TYR A 32 5.77 -12.12 13.43
N ILE A 33 5.54 -11.22 12.49
CA ILE A 33 4.79 -11.51 11.26
C ILE A 33 5.75 -11.43 10.07
N CYS A 34 5.57 -12.30 9.09
CA CYS A 34 6.38 -12.25 7.87
C CYS A 34 5.74 -11.30 6.87
N ALA A 35 6.54 -10.41 6.28
CA ALA A 35 6.06 -9.46 5.28
C ALA A 35 5.93 -10.15 3.91
N ASP A 36 4.89 -10.99 3.77
CA ASP A 36 4.69 -11.87 2.59
C ASP A 36 3.21 -11.99 2.21
N ASP A 37 2.75 -11.01 1.44
CA ASP A 37 1.39 -10.89 0.89
C ASP A 37 0.30 -11.15 1.94
N CYS A 38 0.35 -10.40 3.03
CA CYS A 38 -0.60 -10.52 4.12
C CYS A 38 -0.87 -9.18 4.80
N ALA A 39 -1.97 -9.11 5.55
CA ALA A 39 -2.37 -7.95 6.31
C ALA A 39 -2.31 -8.21 7.82
N TYR A 40 -1.95 -7.19 8.57
CA TYR A 40 -1.99 -7.20 10.03
C TYR A 40 -2.36 -5.82 10.55
N ASN A 41 -3.37 -5.73 11.42
CA ASN A 41 -3.81 -4.48 12.05
C ASN A 41 -4.01 -3.30 11.08
N GLY A 42 -4.62 -3.55 9.91
CA GLY A 42 -4.90 -2.53 8.90
C GLY A 42 -3.69 -2.09 8.06
N VAL A 43 -2.57 -2.83 8.12
CA VAL A 43 -1.40 -2.64 7.27
C VAL A 43 -1.24 -3.85 6.38
N PHE A 44 -1.03 -3.64 5.09
CA PHE A 44 -0.71 -4.68 4.13
C PHE A 44 0.81 -4.75 3.92
N PHE A 45 1.35 -5.96 3.90
CA PHE A 45 2.76 -6.27 3.67
C PHE A 45 2.92 -7.05 2.37
N GLY A 46 3.58 -6.44 1.39
CA GLY A 46 3.87 -7.06 0.10
C GLY A 46 5.17 -7.87 0.12
N GLN A 47 5.26 -8.84 -0.79
CA GLN A 47 6.37 -9.78 -0.92
C GLN A 47 7.76 -9.12 -1.06
N THR A 48 7.83 -7.97 -1.73
CA THR A 48 9.10 -7.24 -1.96
C THR A 48 9.53 -6.41 -0.74
N GLY A 49 8.81 -6.53 0.37
CA GLY A 49 9.10 -5.84 1.62
C GLY A 49 8.59 -4.40 1.67
N PHE A 50 7.75 -4.01 0.72
CA PHE A 50 6.95 -2.79 0.81
C PHE A 50 5.71 -3.03 1.66
N TYR A 51 5.22 -1.97 2.30
CA TYR A 51 3.99 -1.99 3.07
C TYR A 51 3.25 -0.65 2.95
N CYS A 52 1.94 -0.70 3.18
CA CYS A 52 1.01 0.42 3.04
C CYS A 52 -0.23 0.16 3.89
N ARG A 53 -1.14 1.14 3.97
CA ARG A 53 -2.43 0.89 4.62
C ARG A 53 -3.22 -0.14 3.83
N LEU A 54 -4.03 -0.93 4.53
CA LEU A 54 -4.81 -2.00 3.91
C LEU A 54 -5.76 -1.47 2.83
N GLU A 55 -6.32 -0.27 3.03
CA GLU A 55 -7.16 0.40 2.03
C GLU A 55 -6.41 0.84 0.75
N GLU A 56 -5.07 0.92 0.81
CA GLU A 56 -4.22 1.27 -0.34
C GLU A 56 -3.72 0.02 -1.09
N ALA A 57 -4.05 -1.18 -0.61
CA ALA A 57 -3.70 -2.41 -1.29
C ALA A 57 -4.51 -2.54 -2.58
N VAL A 58 -3.84 -2.99 -3.65
CA VAL A 58 -4.41 -3.20 -4.98
C VAL A 58 -4.19 -4.65 -5.42
N GLY A 59 -4.99 -5.11 -6.38
CA GLY A 59 -4.80 -6.43 -6.97
C GLY A 59 -3.63 -6.44 -7.93
N ARG A 60 -2.76 -7.45 -7.83
CA ARG A 60 -1.67 -7.73 -8.77
C ARG A 60 -2.17 -8.67 -9.85
N VAL A 61 -1.93 -8.29 -11.10
CA VAL A 61 -2.40 -9.04 -12.28
C VAL A 61 -1.28 -9.16 -13.32
N THR A 62 -1.35 -10.17 -14.16
CA THR A 62 -0.57 -10.28 -15.39
C THR A 62 -1.05 -9.26 -16.44
N PRO A 63 -0.34 -9.06 -17.57
CA PRO A 63 -0.65 -7.99 -18.52
C PRO A 63 -1.96 -8.24 -19.28
N ASP A 64 -2.46 -9.48 -19.28
CA ASP A 64 -3.77 -9.87 -19.82
C ASP A 64 -4.92 -9.68 -18.80
N GLY A 65 -4.61 -9.21 -17.58
CA GLY A 65 -5.58 -8.95 -16.52
C GLY A 65 -5.91 -10.16 -15.63
N THR A 66 -5.20 -11.28 -15.77
CA THR A 66 -5.37 -12.45 -14.91
C THR A 66 -4.76 -12.17 -13.53
N ASP A 67 -5.46 -12.53 -12.45
CA ASP A 67 -4.97 -12.35 -11.08
C ASP A 67 -3.73 -13.22 -10.81
N ASP A 68 -2.73 -12.66 -10.13
CA ASP A 68 -1.61 -13.43 -9.60
C ASP A 68 -2.15 -14.41 -8.53
N THR A 69 -2.04 -15.70 -8.80
CA THR A 69 -2.59 -16.73 -7.90
C THR A 69 -1.73 -16.97 -6.66
N TRP A 70 -0.49 -16.51 -6.66
CA TRP A 70 0.45 -16.72 -5.57
C TRP A 70 0.57 -15.49 -4.68
N PHE A 71 0.62 -14.32 -5.30
CA PHE A 71 0.76 -13.03 -4.60
C PHE A 71 -0.26 -12.02 -5.15
N PRO A 72 -1.57 -12.24 -4.90
CA PRO A 72 -2.66 -11.47 -5.49
C PRO A 72 -2.69 -9.99 -5.15
N TYR A 73 -1.94 -9.51 -4.15
CA TYR A 73 -2.00 -8.11 -3.72
C TYR A 73 -0.63 -7.43 -3.66
N GLN A 74 -0.68 -6.11 -3.70
CA GLN A 74 0.47 -5.23 -3.49
C GLN A 74 0.04 -3.85 -3.00
N CYS A 75 0.99 -3.02 -2.60
CA CYS A 75 0.74 -1.59 -2.42
C CYS A 75 0.63 -0.88 -3.77
N ALA A 76 -0.34 0.01 -3.91
CA ALA A 76 -0.52 0.80 -5.13
C ALA A 76 0.76 1.55 -5.52
N GLY A 77 1.21 1.39 -6.75
CA GLY A 77 2.41 2.03 -7.29
C GLY A 77 3.75 1.42 -6.83
N ALA A 78 3.74 0.32 -6.06
CA ALA A 78 4.97 -0.40 -5.71
C ALA A 78 5.64 -0.96 -6.97
N GLU A 79 6.97 -1.02 -6.95
CA GLU A 79 7.73 -1.60 -8.07
C GLU A 79 7.36 -3.08 -8.25
N LEU A 80 6.92 -3.40 -9.46
CA LEU A 80 6.50 -4.73 -9.85
C LEU A 80 7.58 -5.45 -10.64
N ALA A 81 7.69 -6.76 -10.40
CA ALA A 81 8.50 -7.62 -11.27
C ALA A 81 7.98 -7.55 -12.72
N ASN A 82 8.90 -7.69 -13.67
CA ASN A 82 8.56 -7.69 -15.10
C ASN A 82 7.39 -8.64 -15.40
N GLY A 83 6.38 -8.12 -16.09
CA GLY A 83 5.20 -8.90 -16.49
C GLY A 83 4.02 -8.83 -15.53
N TYR A 84 4.06 -7.98 -14.50
CA TYR A 84 2.90 -7.69 -13.68
C TYR A 84 2.45 -6.23 -13.82
N THR A 85 1.17 -6.00 -13.58
CA THR A 85 0.56 -4.67 -13.43
C THR A 85 -0.45 -4.72 -12.27
N GLU A 86 -1.15 -3.61 -12.03
CA GLU A 86 -2.07 -3.44 -10.93
C GLU A 86 -3.49 -3.14 -11.39
N ARG A 87 -4.47 -3.51 -10.56
CA ARG A 87 -5.87 -3.14 -10.69
C ARG A 87 -6.46 -2.78 -9.33
N PRO A 88 -7.54 -1.99 -9.27
CA PRO A 88 -8.28 -1.81 -8.03
C PRO A 88 -8.75 -3.15 -7.43
N ARG A 89 -8.80 -3.24 -6.10
CA ARG A 89 -9.44 -4.36 -5.39
C ARG A 89 -10.94 -4.38 -5.73
N ARG A 90 -11.48 -5.58 -5.93
CA ARG A 90 -12.92 -5.80 -6.09
C ARG A 90 -13.58 -5.83 -4.71
N GLU A 91 -14.88 -5.56 -4.66
CA GLU A 91 -15.64 -5.67 -3.42
C GLU A 91 -15.56 -7.10 -2.85
N GLY A 92 -15.25 -7.21 -1.56
CA GLY A 92 -15.08 -8.50 -0.88
C GLY A 92 -13.72 -9.18 -1.09
N GLU A 93 -12.83 -8.62 -1.90
CA GLU A 93 -11.44 -9.09 -1.96
C GLU A 93 -10.68 -8.58 -0.74
N GLU A 94 -10.13 -9.46 0.08
CA GLU A 94 -9.29 -9.12 1.21
C GLU A 94 -7.97 -9.90 1.18
N PRO A 95 -6.83 -9.25 1.41
CA PRO A 95 -5.58 -9.95 1.69
C PRO A 95 -5.71 -10.88 2.89
N ARG A 96 -4.99 -12.01 2.82
CA ARG A 96 -4.89 -12.96 3.93
C ARG A 96 -4.35 -12.25 5.18
N GLN A 97 -4.82 -12.62 6.36
CA GLN A 97 -4.23 -12.12 7.60
C GLN A 97 -2.86 -12.76 7.84
N CYS A 98 -1.89 -11.99 8.34
CA CYS A 98 -0.59 -12.52 8.70
C CYS A 98 -0.72 -13.45 9.92
N ASP A 99 -0.14 -14.64 9.80
CA ASP A 99 -0.01 -15.56 10.92
C ASP A 99 1.25 -15.20 11.74
N PRO A 100 1.14 -15.12 13.09
CA PRO A 100 2.31 -14.95 13.93
C PRO A 100 3.28 -16.13 13.78
N ALA A 101 4.56 -15.83 13.57
CA ALA A 101 5.66 -16.76 13.53
C ALA A 101 6.44 -16.72 14.85
N ASN A 102 6.91 -17.90 15.28
CA ASN A 102 7.69 -18.07 16.51
C ASN A 102 9.18 -17.88 16.22
N GLY A 103 9.55 -16.71 15.69
CA GLY A 103 10.93 -16.31 15.47
C GLY A 103 11.22 -15.74 14.08
N GLU A 104 12.22 -14.88 14.03
CA GLU A 104 12.68 -14.21 12.81
C GLU A 104 13.17 -15.19 11.72
N SER A 105 13.72 -16.34 12.12
CA SER A 105 14.25 -17.37 11.21
C SER A 105 13.19 -17.94 10.27
N ASP A 106 11.92 -17.99 10.69
CA ASP A 106 10.83 -18.53 9.87
C ASP A 106 10.52 -17.59 8.69
N CYS A 107 10.59 -16.27 8.92
CA CYS A 107 10.44 -15.28 7.86
C CYS A 107 11.64 -15.24 6.90
N LEU A 108 12.84 -15.53 7.40
CA LEU A 108 14.05 -15.61 6.58
C LEU A 108 14.12 -16.88 5.69
N SER A 109 13.48 -17.97 6.09
CA SER A 109 13.65 -19.29 5.46
C SER A 109 12.86 -19.47 4.15
N ASN A 110 11.83 -18.66 3.89
CA ASN A 110 10.95 -18.80 2.71
C ASN A 110 11.41 -17.97 1.48
N LYS A 111 12.62 -17.43 1.48
CA LYS A 111 12.93 -16.20 0.74
C LYS A 111 13.52 -16.33 -0.67
N SER A 112 13.75 -17.54 -1.19
CA SER A 112 14.63 -17.73 -2.35
C SER A 112 14.14 -17.18 -3.71
N LEU A 113 12.93 -16.63 -3.86
CA LEU A 113 12.39 -16.29 -5.19
C LEU A 113 11.88 -14.86 -5.42
N GLY A 114 11.80 -13.98 -4.41
CA GLY A 114 11.26 -12.62 -4.64
C GLY A 114 11.45 -11.58 -3.54
N GLY A 115 12.16 -11.93 -2.45
CA GLY A 115 12.31 -11.02 -1.32
C GLY A 115 13.35 -9.91 -1.54
N PRO A 116 13.38 -8.88 -0.68
CA PRO A 116 14.29 -7.76 -0.83
C PRO A 116 15.77 -8.15 -0.70
N LYS A 117 16.66 -7.42 -1.39
CA LYS A 117 18.10 -7.69 -1.45
C LYS A 117 18.79 -7.58 -0.09
N ASN A 118 18.35 -6.65 0.75
CA ASN A 118 18.83 -6.49 2.13
C ASN A 118 17.66 -6.70 3.10
N PRO A 119 17.38 -7.94 3.53
CA PRO A 119 16.33 -8.21 4.52
C PRO A 119 16.53 -7.40 5.80
N LYS A 120 15.46 -6.80 6.31
CA LYS A 120 15.40 -6.20 7.64
C LYS A 120 14.14 -6.63 8.38
N THR A 121 14.31 -6.85 9.68
CA THR A 121 13.21 -6.96 10.62
C THR A 121 13.06 -5.63 11.33
N ILE A 122 11.82 -5.14 11.45
CA ILE A 122 11.53 -3.86 12.10
C ILE A 122 10.45 -4.03 13.17
N GLU A 123 10.39 -3.09 14.10
CA GLU A 123 9.37 -3.09 15.14
C GLU A 123 8.04 -2.58 14.59
N TRP A 124 6.92 -3.15 15.06
CA TRP A 124 5.58 -2.69 14.68
C TRP A 124 5.35 -1.20 15.00
N SER A 125 5.94 -0.70 16.09
CA SER A 125 5.87 0.72 16.45
C SER A 125 6.48 1.63 15.37
N GLU A 126 7.55 1.18 14.71
CA GLU A 126 8.19 1.92 13.64
C GLU A 126 7.29 1.99 12.40
N ILE A 127 6.66 0.87 12.00
CA ILE A 127 5.65 0.83 10.93
C ILE A 127 4.54 1.87 11.20
N ALA A 128 3.98 1.83 12.40
CA ALA A 128 2.89 2.72 12.79
C ALA A 128 3.31 4.20 12.74
N GLU A 129 4.54 4.52 13.16
CA GLU A 129 5.08 5.87 13.09
C GLU A 129 5.29 6.33 11.63
N GLN A 130 5.87 5.47 10.78
CA GLN A 130 6.11 5.80 9.38
C GLN A 130 4.79 6.06 8.63
N LEU A 131 3.78 5.23 8.84
CA LEU A 131 2.44 5.41 8.24
C LEU A 131 1.75 6.69 8.74
N LYS A 132 1.86 7.00 10.04
CA LYS A 132 1.31 8.23 10.61
C LYS A 132 1.97 9.48 10.01
N LYS A 133 3.29 9.46 9.84
CA LYS A 133 4.04 10.56 9.21
C LYS A 133 3.63 10.76 7.76
N ALA A 134 3.49 9.68 7.00
CA ALA A 134 3.08 9.75 5.61
C ALA A 134 1.68 10.36 5.45
N LYS A 135 0.72 9.95 6.29
CA LYS A 135 -0.62 10.56 6.32
C LYS A 135 -0.58 12.07 6.61
N SER A 136 0.28 12.49 7.53
CA SER A 136 0.41 13.91 7.89
C SER A 136 0.96 14.75 6.73
N GLN A 137 1.78 14.14 5.86
CA GLN A 137 2.32 14.80 4.67
C GLN A 137 1.29 14.89 3.54
N ASP A 138 0.40 13.90 3.39
CA ASP A 138 -0.74 13.98 2.47
C ASP A 138 -1.68 15.13 2.82
N GLU A 139 -1.92 15.36 4.12
CA GLU A 139 -2.79 16.44 4.60
C GLU A 139 -2.16 17.84 4.43
N GLN A 140 -0.82 17.94 4.36
CA GLN A 140 -0.09 19.19 4.15
C GLN A 140 0.23 19.49 2.67
N GLY A 141 0.07 18.51 1.79
CA GLY A 141 0.40 18.61 0.36
C GLY A 141 -0.72 19.15 -0.54
N SER A 142 -1.89 19.50 0.00
CA SER A 142 -2.98 20.08 -0.81
C SER A 142 -2.65 21.54 -1.14
N PRO A 143 -2.38 21.91 -2.42
CA PRO A 143 -2.30 23.31 -2.78
C PRO A 143 -3.72 23.87 -2.67
N GLU A 144 -3.92 24.84 -1.78
CA GLU A 144 -5.04 25.77 -1.90
C GLU A 144 -5.05 26.29 -3.34
N LYS A 145 -6.00 25.79 -4.14
CA LYS A 145 -6.30 26.36 -5.45
C LYS A 145 -6.82 27.77 -5.19
N THR A 146 -5.93 28.75 -5.32
CA THR A 146 -6.32 30.13 -5.57
C THR A 146 -7.13 30.12 -6.87
N CYS A 147 -8.45 30.34 -6.76
CA CYS A 147 -9.27 30.57 -7.93
C CYS A 147 -8.76 31.84 -8.64
N PRO A 148 -8.47 31.83 -9.95
CA PRO A 148 -8.43 33.07 -10.70
C PRO A 148 -9.86 33.61 -10.75
N GLU A 149 -10.06 34.75 -10.09
CA GLU A 149 -11.28 35.56 -10.15
C GLU A 149 -11.56 35.89 -11.62
N LYS A 150 -12.72 35.45 -12.11
CA LYS A 150 -13.19 35.71 -13.48
C LYS A 150 -13.53 37.20 -13.58
N PRO A 151 -12.97 37.99 -14.52
CA PRO A 151 -13.39 39.37 -14.70
C PRO A 151 -14.83 39.37 -15.23
N ILE A 152 -15.73 39.86 -14.39
CA ILE A 152 -17.03 40.41 -14.77
C ILE A 152 -16.79 41.64 -15.62
N ASN A 153 -17.30 41.66 -16.85
CA ASN A 153 -17.75 42.90 -17.46
C ASN A 153 -18.87 42.62 -18.47
N GLY A 154 -20.06 43.10 -18.11
CA GLY A 154 -21.15 43.40 -19.03
C GLY A 154 -21.34 44.92 -19.09
N THR A 155 -22.17 45.35 -20.06
CA THR A 155 -22.63 46.71 -20.42
C THR A 155 -21.63 47.55 -21.22
N ALA A 156 -21.99 48.14 -22.37
CA ALA A 156 -23.30 48.60 -22.87
C ALA A 156 -23.62 48.15 -24.31
#